data_AF-S9U4G2-F1
#
_entry.id   AF-S9U4G2-F1
#
_cell.length_a   1.000
_cell.length_b   1.000
_cell.length_c   1.000
_cell.angle_alpha   90.00
_cell.angle_beta   90.00
_cell.angle_gamma   90.00
#
_symmetry.space_group_name_H-M   'P 1'
#
loop_
_entity.id
_entity.type
_entity.pdbx_description
1 polymer ?
#
loop_
_entity_poly.entity_id
_entity_poly.type
_entity_poly.pdbx_seq_one_letter_code
_entity_poly.pdbx_strand_id
1 'polypeptide(L)'
;MSGYRSTFAYRTNTPYEEPVERRRGYTEPHLTAAEHATVVGGVSLATACLARPLAKLDQLYFLSDVPGESTRIFLSDKRAQFFRVLFGTRWWAGPSLLAATADHVFFLGAFLGLREGLRRQHPGGGNGLHGAAAGALTGLGYAALHHPYDVLRATADAQVGRRFRGPLDVLRTALRERPAVLRQLYKGFGAAACGRVLQFTCALGTYNALRYDGVYRGTVVLFLYCQAGVFLGTLAQYPFLAARQQLHMRAALHPRAGRQSYRALFAEMRRRHGITKVFEGFFSAKPFLRAVPTALLLTGYDLGVRRYTEALHPERRAAAQPQQALGCVGESRLPAYEFVQAPRMREGIAAASE
;
A
#
# COMPACT_ATOMS: atom_id res chain seq x y z
N MET A 1 -29.24 -8.12 -58.46
CA MET A 1 -29.06 -8.01 -56.99
C MET A 1 -28.09 -9.09 -56.55
N SER A 2 -26.82 -8.75 -56.40
CA SER A 2 -25.75 -9.65 -55.97
C SER A 2 -25.66 -9.66 -54.44
N GLY A 3 -26.10 -10.76 -53.81
CA GLY A 3 -26.03 -10.96 -52.37
C GLY A 3 -24.62 -11.34 -51.92
N TYR A 4 -24.06 -10.55 -51.01
CA TYR A 4 -22.84 -10.89 -50.26
C TYR A 4 -23.09 -12.17 -49.44
N ARG A 5 -22.41 -13.28 -49.79
CA ARG A 5 -22.24 -14.43 -48.90
C ARG A 5 -21.01 -14.17 -48.03
N SER A 6 -21.19 -13.94 -46.72
CA SER A 6 -20.08 -13.92 -45.79
C SER A 6 -19.56 -15.36 -45.59
N THR A 7 -18.35 -15.63 -46.08
CA THR A 7 -17.59 -16.85 -45.79
C THR A 7 -16.91 -16.79 -44.43
N PHE A 8 -17.64 -16.36 -43.39
CA PHE A 8 -17.16 -16.51 -42.02
C PHE A 8 -17.83 -17.72 -41.39
N ALA A 9 -17.08 -18.80 -41.38
CA ALA A 9 -17.37 -20.00 -40.63
C ALA A 9 -17.66 -19.63 -39.16
N TYR A 10 -18.68 -20.28 -38.63
CA TYR A 10 -19.11 -20.37 -37.25
C TYR A 10 -18.00 -20.01 -36.23
N ARG A 11 -17.99 -18.77 -35.73
CA ARG A 11 -17.23 -18.40 -34.53
C ARG A 11 -17.95 -18.98 -33.32
N THR A 12 -17.34 -19.96 -32.66
CA THR A 12 -17.76 -20.35 -31.31
C THR A 12 -17.65 -19.12 -30.39
N ASN A 13 -18.75 -18.76 -29.73
CA ASN A 13 -18.90 -17.64 -28.78
C ASN A 13 -18.19 -17.89 -27.44
N THR A 14 -16.96 -18.38 -27.45
CA THR A 14 -16.08 -18.18 -26.30
C THR A 14 -15.08 -17.10 -26.71
N PRO A 15 -15.15 -15.89 -26.12
CA PRO A 15 -14.06 -14.94 -26.31
C PRO A 15 -12.77 -15.68 -25.95
N TYR A 16 -11.78 -15.61 -26.83
CA TYR A 16 -10.43 -16.03 -26.49
C TYR A 16 -9.98 -15.15 -25.33
N GLU A 17 -10.24 -15.59 -24.10
CA GLU A 17 -9.54 -15.08 -22.94
C GLU A 17 -8.11 -15.59 -23.10
N GLU A 18 -7.15 -14.67 -23.20
CA GLU A 18 -5.74 -15.03 -23.07
C GLU A 18 -5.62 -15.96 -21.86
N PRO A 19 -5.05 -17.17 -22.02
CA PRO A 19 -5.02 -18.15 -20.96
C PRO A 19 -4.38 -17.49 -19.75
N VAL A 20 -5.18 -17.22 -18.73
CA VAL A 20 -4.68 -16.60 -17.52
C VAL A 20 -3.66 -17.57 -16.95
N GLU A 21 -2.36 -17.24 -17.06
CA GLU A 21 -1.28 -18.00 -16.44
C GLU A 21 -1.50 -17.97 -14.93
N ARG A 22 -2.31 -18.90 -14.41
CA ARG A 22 -2.36 -19.20 -12.99
C ARG A 22 -1.08 -19.94 -12.65
N ARG A 23 0.00 -19.19 -12.40
CA ARG A 23 1.21 -19.74 -11.82
C ARG A 23 0.88 -20.24 -10.41
N ARG A 24 0.58 -21.53 -10.29
CA ARG A 24 0.65 -22.27 -9.02
C ARG A 24 2.12 -22.46 -8.68
N GLY A 25 2.74 -21.43 -8.13
CA GLY A 25 4.14 -21.46 -7.70
C GLY A 25 4.47 -20.31 -6.75
N TYR A 26 5.02 -20.69 -5.60
CA TYR A 26 5.49 -19.90 -4.45
C TYR A 26 4.87 -18.52 -4.25
N THR A 27 3.68 -18.50 -3.66
CA THR A 27 3.25 -17.32 -2.91
C THR A 27 4.03 -17.17 -1.60
N GLU A 28 4.58 -18.27 -1.07
CA GLU A 28 5.27 -18.32 0.21
C GLU A 28 6.77 -18.61 0.06
N PRO A 29 7.62 -17.84 0.76
CA PRO A 29 9.05 -18.11 0.81
C PRO A 29 9.36 -19.44 1.50
N HIS A 30 10.33 -20.18 0.98
CA HIS A 30 11.05 -21.22 1.75
C HIS A 30 12.47 -20.75 2.00
N LEU A 31 12.61 -19.68 2.79
CA LEU A 31 13.92 -19.14 3.17
C LEU A 31 14.12 -19.35 4.66
N THR A 32 15.36 -19.59 5.06
CA THR A 32 15.74 -19.58 6.48
C THR A 32 15.55 -18.17 7.06
N ALA A 33 15.48 -18.06 8.39
CA ALA A 33 15.32 -16.76 9.04
C ALA A 33 16.46 -15.78 8.70
N ALA A 34 17.69 -16.29 8.55
CA ALA A 34 18.85 -15.49 8.16
C ALA A 34 18.72 -14.96 6.72
N GLU A 35 18.34 -15.83 5.78
CA GLU A 35 18.09 -15.46 4.38
C GLU A 35 16.92 -14.47 4.24
N HIS A 36 15.90 -14.62 5.07
CA HIS A 36 14.83 -13.63 5.15
C HIS A 36 15.34 -12.27 5.61
N ALA A 37 16.18 -12.24 6.65
CA ALA A 37 16.76 -11.01 7.16
C ALA A 37 17.68 -10.33 6.12
N THR A 38 18.46 -11.09 5.34
CA THR A 38 19.31 -10.52 4.29
C THR A 38 18.48 -9.88 3.18
N VAL A 39 17.41 -10.54 2.71
CA VAL A 39 16.50 -9.96 1.70
C VAL A 39 15.81 -8.72 2.24
N VAL A 40 15.28 -8.77 3.47
CA VAL A 40 14.63 -7.61 4.12
C VAL A 40 15.61 -6.44 4.24
N GLY A 41 16.84 -6.69 4.69
CA GLY A 41 17.87 -5.65 4.82
C GLY A 41 18.28 -5.05 3.47
N GLY A 42 18.54 -5.88 2.47
CA GLY A 42 18.94 -5.45 1.12
C GLY A 42 17.87 -4.61 0.44
N VAL A 43 16.62 -5.07 0.45
CA VAL A 43 15.49 -4.32 -0.15
C VAL A 43 15.21 -3.04 0.62
N SER A 44 15.30 -3.05 1.95
CA SER A 44 15.11 -1.85 2.78
C SER A 44 16.14 -0.78 2.49
N LEU A 45 17.41 -1.16 2.31
CA LEU A 45 18.50 -0.26 1.94
C LEU A 45 18.30 0.30 0.53
N ALA A 46 18.01 -0.56 -0.44
CA ALA A 46 17.75 -0.14 -1.82
C ALA A 46 16.57 0.85 -1.89
N THR A 47 15.48 0.55 -1.17
CA THR A 47 14.32 1.44 -1.07
C THR A 47 14.69 2.77 -0.41
N ALA A 48 15.46 2.76 0.68
CA ALA A 48 15.91 3.97 1.35
C ALA A 48 16.76 4.87 0.43
N CYS A 49 17.60 4.27 -0.43
CA CYS A 49 18.35 4.99 -1.46
C CYS A 49 17.43 5.62 -2.51
N LEU A 50 16.44 4.87 -3.01
CA LEU A 50 15.49 5.32 -4.04
C LEU A 50 14.47 6.34 -3.50
N ALA A 51 14.14 6.28 -2.21
CA ALA A 51 13.19 7.19 -1.57
C ALA A 51 13.70 8.64 -1.51
N ARG A 52 15.02 8.85 -1.46
CA ARG A 52 15.64 10.19 -1.39
C ARG A 52 15.32 11.06 -2.62
N PRO A 53 15.62 10.64 -3.86
CA PRO A 53 15.26 11.42 -5.03
C PRO A 53 13.74 11.55 -5.18
N LEU A 54 12.96 10.53 -4.83
CA LEU A 54 11.48 10.60 -4.85
C LEU A 54 10.94 11.69 -3.92
N ALA A 55 11.48 11.81 -2.71
CA ALA A 55 11.09 12.87 -1.77
C ALA A 55 11.45 14.27 -2.29
N LYS A 56 12.54 14.40 -3.08
CA LYS A 56 12.91 15.66 -3.74
C LYS A 56 12.02 15.97 -4.93
N LEU A 57 11.62 14.96 -5.71
CA LEU A 57 10.65 15.14 -6.80
C LEU A 57 9.30 15.65 -6.29
N ASP A 58 8.84 15.19 -5.11
CA ASP A 58 7.63 15.73 -4.45
C ASP A 58 7.74 17.25 -4.19
N GLN A 59 8.92 17.69 -3.75
CA GLN A 59 9.22 19.12 -3.52
C GLN A 59 9.27 19.92 -4.83
N LEU A 60 9.84 19.36 -5.90
CA LEU A 60 9.94 20.03 -7.21
C LEU A 60 8.56 20.20 -7.86
N TYR A 61 7.72 19.18 -7.80
CA TYR A 61 6.37 19.26 -8.34
C TYR A 61 5.50 20.25 -7.55
N PHE A 62 5.79 20.49 -6.26
CA PHE A 62 5.07 21.52 -5.49
C PHE A 62 5.29 22.93 -6.06
N LEU A 63 6.51 23.22 -6.54
CA LEU A 63 6.82 24.51 -7.18
C LEU A 63 6.09 24.72 -8.51
N SER A 64 5.70 23.65 -9.20
CA SER A 64 4.97 23.74 -10.47
C SER A 64 3.46 23.94 -10.32
N ASP A 65 2.89 23.68 -9.14
CA ASP A 65 1.44 23.50 -8.94
C ASP A 65 0.82 24.51 -7.96
N VAL A 66 1.44 25.68 -7.77
CA VAL A 66 0.87 26.77 -6.95
C VAL A 66 -0.40 27.28 -7.64
N PRO A 67 -1.60 27.02 -7.08
CA PRO A 67 -2.85 27.43 -7.71
C PRO A 67 -3.01 28.94 -7.56
N GLY A 68 -3.16 29.66 -8.68
CA GLY A 68 -3.49 31.09 -8.71
C GLY A 68 -2.42 32.00 -9.31
N GLU A 69 -1.14 31.62 -9.31
CA GLU A 69 -0.05 32.45 -9.86
C GLU A 69 0.59 31.87 -11.14
N SER A 70 0.32 30.61 -11.47
CA SER A 70 1.17 29.85 -12.40
C SER A 70 0.92 30.11 -13.90
N THR A 71 -0.12 30.84 -14.30
CA THR A 71 -0.42 31.08 -15.73
C THR A 71 0.23 32.34 -16.31
N ARG A 72 0.74 33.28 -15.48
CA ARG A 72 1.32 34.54 -15.98
C ARG A 72 2.85 34.58 -16.05
N ILE A 73 3.56 33.65 -15.42
CA ILE A 73 5.03 33.60 -15.47
C ILE A 73 5.47 32.70 -16.65
N PHE A 74 6.18 33.29 -17.60
CA PHE A 74 6.58 32.73 -18.90
C PHE A 74 7.08 31.28 -18.85
N LEU A 75 6.57 30.45 -19.77
CA LEU A 75 6.95 29.05 -19.97
C LEU A 75 8.46 28.84 -20.21
N SER A 76 9.16 29.83 -20.74
CA SER A 76 10.61 29.79 -20.97
C SER A 76 11.42 29.83 -19.67
N ASP A 77 11.02 30.68 -18.72
CA ASP A 77 11.72 30.87 -17.46
C ASP A 77 11.54 29.66 -16.52
N LYS A 78 10.36 29.02 -16.59
CA LYS A 78 10.08 27.77 -15.87
C LYS A 78 11.03 26.63 -16.26
N ARG A 79 11.44 26.53 -17.53
CA ARG A 79 12.37 25.48 -17.98
C ARG A 79 13.77 25.70 -17.40
N ALA A 80 14.29 26.93 -17.48
CA ALA A 80 15.58 27.27 -16.92
C ALA A 80 15.61 27.10 -15.40
N GLN A 81 14.54 27.54 -14.71
CA GLN A 81 14.38 27.36 -13.27
C GLN A 81 14.25 25.88 -12.90
N PHE A 82 13.50 25.07 -13.66
CA PHE A 82 13.41 23.64 -13.46
C PHE A 82 14.79 22.98 -13.50
N PHE A 83 15.59 23.22 -14.55
CA PHE A 83 16.94 22.63 -14.65
C PHE A 83 17.89 23.16 -13.56
N ARG A 84 17.84 24.45 -13.25
CA ARG A 84 18.64 25.02 -12.15
C ARG A 84 18.30 24.37 -10.82
N VAL A 85 17.03 24.13 -10.53
CA VAL A 85 16.63 23.45 -9.29
C VAL A 85 16.94 21.95 -9.37
N LEU A 86 16.72 21.29 -10.51
CA LEU A 86 17.04 19.87 -10.73
C LEU A 86 18.53 19.58 -10.50
N PHE A 87 19.42 20.36 -11.10
CA PHE A 87 20.87 20.17 -10.96
C PHE A 87 21.45 20.81 -9.68
N GLY A 88 20.83 21.87 -9.16
CA GLY A 88 21.24 22.52 -7.91
C GLY A 88 20.78 21.80 -6.65
N THR A 89 19.79 20.90 -6.75
CA THR A 89 19.29 20.14 -5.60
C THR A 89 20.31 19.09 -5.19
N ARG A 90 20.66 19.09 -3.91
CA ARG A 90 21.42 18.00 -3.29
C ARG A 90 20.51 16.77 -3.15
N TRP A 91 20.45 15.93 -4.19
CA TRP A 91 19.59 14.74 -4.27
C TRP A 91 19.77 13.76 -3.12
N TRP A 92 20.97 13.74 -2.52
CA TRP A 92 21.32 12.86 -1.43
C TRP A 92 21.22 13.52 -0.05
N ALA A 93 20.78 14.78 0.03
CA ALA A 93 20.51 15.46 1.29
C ALA A 93 19.14 15.03 1.83
N GLY A 94 19.14 14.49 3.04
CA GLY A 94 17.92 13.99 3.68
C GLY A 94 18.22 13.36 5.05
N PRO A 95 17.23 12.70 5.67
CA PRO A 95 17.46 11.90 6.86
C PRO A 95 18.56 10.85 6.63
N SER A 96 19.21 10.41 7.71
CA SER A 96 20.28 9.43 7.62
C SER A 96 19.77 8.16 6.92
N LEU A 97 20.57 7.67 5.97
CA LEU A 97 20.20 6.48 5.18
C LEU A 97 19.98 5.28 6.10
N LEU A 98 20.80 5.19 7.15
CA LEU A 98 20.70 4.15 8.17
C LEU A 98 19.39 4.22 8.95
N ALA A 99 18.91 5.41 9.34
CA ALA A 99 17.62 5.52 10.02
C ALA A 99 16.47 5.12 9.09
N ALA A 100 16.47 5.59 7.85
CA ALA A 100 15.45 5.19 6.87
C ALA A 100 15.48 3.68 6.58
N THR A 101 16.67 3.09 6.52
CA THR A 101 16.83 1.63 6.35
C THR A 101 16.31 0.88 7.56
N ALA A 102 16.65 1.32 8.78
CA ALA A 102 16.17 0.73 10.02
C ALA A 102 14.64 0.80 10.14
N ASP A 103 14.03 1.92 9.76
CA ASP A 103 12.57 2.09 9.74
C ASP A 103 11.90 1.09 8.78
N HIS A 104 12.46 0.91 7.58
CA HIS A 104 11.94 -0.07 6.61
C HIS A 104 12.14 -1.52 7.08
N VAL A 105 13.30 -1.85 7.67
CA VAL A 105 13.57 -3.17 8.24
C VAL A 105 12.60 -3.48 9.37
N PHE A 106 12.37 -2.52 10.27
CA PHE A 106 11.41 -2.66 11.36
C PHE A 106 10.00 -2.87 10.82
N PHE A 107 9.54 -2.03 9.90
CA PHE A 107 8.21 -2.12 9.31
C PHE A 107 7.98 -3.50 8.66
N LEU A 108 8.88 -3.92 7.77
CA LEU A 108 8.73 -5.15 7.02
C LEU A 108 8.92 -6.38 7.91
N GLY A 109 9.95 -6.38 8.77
CA GLY A 109 10.23 -7.47 9.70
C GLY A 109 9.10 -7.70 10.71
N ALA A 110 8.60 -6.63 11.34
CA ALA A 110 7.49 -6.72 12.28
C ALA A 110 6.22 -7.27 11.61
N PHE A 111 5.88 -6.76 10.42
CA PHE A 111 4.74 -7.25 9.66
C PHE A 111 4.86 -8.73 9.29
N LEU A 112 6.01 -9.17 8.77
CA LEU A 112 6.21 -10.57 8.38
C LEU A 112 6.13 -11.50 9.59
N GLY A 113 6.77 -11.14 10.71
CA GLY A 113 6.71 -11.92 11.94
C GLY A 113 5.30 -12.04 12.51
N LEU A 114 4.56 -10.93 12.56
CA LEU A 114 3.18 -10.90 13.05
C LEU A 114 2.23 -11.69 12.14
N ARG A 115 2.37 -11.53 10.82
CA ARG A 115 1.55 -12.27 9.84
C ARG A 115 1.75 -13.78 9.96
N GLU A 116 3.00 -14.21 10.07
CA GLU A 116 3.33 -15.63 10.22
C GLU A 116 2.82 -16.18 11.56
N GLY A 117 2.97 -15.41 12.65
CA GLY A 117 2.41 -15.78 13.95
C GLY A 117 0.88 -15.95 13.91
N LEU A 118 0.17 -15.01 13.30
CA LEU A 118 -1.29 -15.07 13.13
C LEU A 118 -1.72 -16.25 12.27
N ARG A 119 -0.98 -16.54 11.19
CA ARG A 119 -1.26 -17.68 10.30
C ARG A 119 -1.12 -19.01 11.01
N ARG A 120 -0.13 -19.16 11.90
CA ARG A 120 0.02 -20.36 12.74
C ARG A 120 -1.10 -20.52 13.75
N GLN A 121 -1.58 -19.41 14.32
CA GLN A 121 -2.69 -19.44 15.29
C GLN A 121 -4.05 -19.69 14.64
N HIS A 122 -4.27 -19.17 13.43
CA HIS A 122 -5.56 -19.23 12.73
C HIS A 122 -5.39 -19.72 11.28
N PRO A 123 -5.10 -21.01 11.03
CA PRO A 123 -4.81 -21.51 9.69
C PRO A 123 -5.97 -21.36 8.69
N GLY A 124 -7.22 -21.26 9.18
CA GLY A 124 -8.41 -21.08 8.33
C GLY A 124 -8.70 -19.64 7.91
N GLY A 125 -7.95 -18.64 8.39
CA GLY A 125 -8.18 -17.25 8.03
C GLY A 125 -7.73 -16.92 6.60
N GLY A 126 -8.53 -16.14 5.87
CA GLY A 126 -8.14 -15.67 4.54
C GLY A 126 -6.87 -14.81 4.58
N ASN A 127 -6.02 -14.92 3.56
CA ASN A 127 -4.73 -14.19 3.48
C ASN A 127 -4.88 -12.67 3.65
N GLY A 128 -5.96 -12.10 3.12
CA GLY A 128 -6.28 -10.68 3.31
C GLY A 128 -6.55 -10.31 4.77
N LEU A 129 -7.24 -11.16 5.52
CA LEU A 129 -7.55 -10.93 6.94
C LEU A 129 -6.28 -11.02 7.79
N HIS A 130 -5.44 -12.03 7.57
CA HIS A 130 -4.13 -12.12 8.23
C HIS A 130 -3.26 -10.91 7.91
N GLY A 131 -3.28 -10.45 6.67
CA GLY A 131 -2.59 -9.24 6.23
C GLY A 131 -3.08 -7.98 6.94
N ALA A 132 -4.39 -7.82 7.04
CA ALA A 132 -5.03 -6.68 7.69
C ALA A 132 -4.74 -6.67 9.20
N ALA A 133 -4.89 -7.82 9.87
CA ALA A 133 -4.62 -7.95 11.31
C ALA A 133 -3.13 -7.75 11.63
N ALA A 134 -2.22 -8.35 10.86
CA ALA A 134 -0.80 -8.10 10.99
C ALA A 134 -0.47 -6.62 10.78
N GLY A 135 -1.05 -5.99 9.75
CA GLY A 135 -0.89 -4.57 9.49
C GLY A 135 -1.38 -3.69 10.65
N ALA A 136 -2.52 -4.02 11.26
CA ALA A 136 -3.03 -3.31 12.44
C ALA A 136 -2.03 -3.36 13.60
N LEU A 137 -1.51 -4.54 13.92
CA LEU A 137 -0.55 -4.76 15.00
C LEU A 137 0.79 -4.06 14.70
N THR A 138 1.28 -4.14 13.46
CA THR A 138 2.47 -3.39 13.02
C THR A 138 2.25 -1.89 13.15
N GLY A 139 1.07 -1.38 12.80
CA GLY A 139 0.74 0.05 12.89
C GLY A 139 0.71 0.55 14.32
N LEU A 140 0.19 -0.26 15.24
CA LEU A 140 0.21 0.03 16.67
C LEU A 140 1.63 0.03 17.23
N GLY A 141 2.44 -1.00 16.91
CA GLY A 141 3.84 -1.08 17.33
C GLY A 141 4.67 0.08 16.77
N TYR A 142 4.48 0.41 15.50
CA TYR A 142 5.12 1.55 14.85
C TYR A 142 4.74 2.87 15.54
N ALA A 143 3.45 3.09 15.82
CA ALA A 143 3.00 4.27 16.54
C ALA A 143 3.63 4.34 17.94
N ALA A 144 3.69 3.23 18.68
CA ALA A 144 4.25 3.20 20.03
C ALA A 144 5.72 3.62 20.06
N LEU A 145 6.51 3.18 19.07
CA LEU A 145 7.93 3.47 18.99
C LEU A 145 8.21 4.86 18.40
N HIS A 146 7.50 5.28 17.35
CA HIS A 146 7.80 6.52 16.64
C HIS A 146 7.10 7.75 17.21
N HIS A 147 5.97 7.61 17.90
CA HIS A 147 5.20 8.76 18.38
C HIS A 147 6.01 9.69 19.31
N PRO A 148 6.79 9.20 20.29
CA PRO A 148 7.64 10.07 21.11
C PRO A 148 8.66 10.85 20.27
N TYR A 149 9.28 10.20 19.29
CA TYR A 149 10.24 10.84 18.40
C TYR A 149 9.58 11.92 17.53
N ASP A 150 8.40 11.64 16.97
CA ASP A 150 7.63 12.60 16.17
C ASP A 150 7.26 13.85 16.97
N VAL A 151 6.87 13.68 18.24
CA VAL A 151 6.55 14.80 19.13
C VAL A 151 7.79 15.64 19.45
N LEU A 152 8.93 15.00 19.75
CA LEU A 152 10.20 15.70 19.99
C LEU A 152 10.65 16.47 18.76
N ARG A 153 10.54 15.86 17.58
CA ARG A 153 10.89 16.49 16.32
C ARG A 153 9.99 17.68 16.01
N ALA A 154 8.67 17.51 16.13
CA ALA A 154 7.73 18.61 15.92
C ALA A 154 7.97 19.77 16.90
N THR A 155 8.36 19.47 18.14
CA THR A 155 8.70 20.49 19.14
C THR A 155 10.00 21.21 18.78
N ALA A 156 11.01 20.49 18.27
CA ALA A 156 12.25 21.09 17.78
C ALA A 156 12.00 22.02 16.57
N ASP A 157 11.11 21.60 15.66
CA ASP A 157 10.79 22.32 14.43
C ASP A 157 9.90 23.56 14.66
N ALA A 158 9.08 23.58 15.72
CA ALA A 158 8.15 24.67 16.00
C ALA A 158 8.85 26.01 16.36
N GLN A 159 10.13 26.00 16.75
CA GLN A 159 10.97 27.18 17.05
C GLN A 159 10.33 28.29 17.91
N VAL A 160 9.31 28.00 18.72
CA VAL A 160 8.68 29.01 19.59
C VAL A 160 9.55 29.22 20.83
N GLY A 161 10.24 30.35 20.89
CA GLY A 161 10.98 30.84 22.07
C GLY A 161 12.44 30.35 22.17
N ARG A 162 12.72 29.05 22.02
CA ARG A 162 14.08 28.49 22.13
C ARG A 162 14.45 27.70 20.87
N ARG A 163 15.63 27.97 20.31
CA ARG A 163 16.19 27.19 19.20
C ARG A 163 16.84 25.92 19.75
N PHE A 164 16.24 24.77 19.48
CA PHE A 164 16.81 23.46 19.81
C PHE A 164 17.72 22.98 18.67
N ARG A 165 18.83 22.32 19.01
CA ARG A 165 19.72 21.72 18.00
C ARG A 165 19.14 20.46 17.37
N GLY A 166 18.14 19.84 18.01
CA GLY A 166 17.47 18.65 17.50
C GLY A 166 16.57 17.97 18.55
N PRO A 167 15.94 16.83 18.21
CA PRO A 167 14.99 16.14 19.08
C PRO A 167 15.61 15.62 20.39
N LEU A 168 16.89 15.20 20.36
CA LEU A 168 17.60 14.78 21.56
C LEU A 168 17.88 15.94 22.53
N ASP A 169 18.09 17.14 21.99
CA ASP A 169 18.31 18.36 22.78
C ASP A 169 17.00 18.78 23.47
N VAL A 170 15.87 18.69 22.76
CA VAL A 170 14.52 18.87 23.33
C VAL A 170 14.31 17.86 24.46
N LEU A 171 14.60 16.58 24.25
CA LEU A 171 14.41 15.54 25.26
C LEU A 171 15.27 15.79 26.51
N ARG A 172 16.57 16.08 26.33
CA ARG A 172 17.48 16.36 27.44
C ARG A 172 17.06 17.60 28.23
N THR A 173 16.67 18.65 27.53
CA THR A 173 16.20 19.90 28.16
C THR A 173 14.89 19.64 28.93
N ALA A 174 13.93 18.95 28.30
CA ALA A 174 12.66 18.60 28.93
C ALA A 174 12.84 17.73 30.19
N LEU A 175 13.72 16.73 30.14
CA LEU A 175 14.01 15.86 31.28
C LEU A 175 14.69 16.60 32.43
N ARG A 176 15.55 17.59 32.14
CA ARG A 176 16.19 18.43 33.16
C ARG A 176 15.20 19.37 33.85
N GLU A 177 14.27 19.95 33.10
CA GLU A 177 13.32 20.91 33.66
C GLU A 177 12.18 20.22 34.42
N ARG A 178 11.56 19.17 33.83
CA ARG A 178 10.44 18.45 34.45
C ARG A 178 10.39 16.98 34.01
N PRO A 179 10.68 16.00 34.88
CA PRO A 179 10.65 14.57 34.52
C PRO A 179 9.26 14.07 34.10
N ALA A 180 8.19 14.73 34.54
CA ALA A 180 6.80 14.42 34.15
C ALA A 180 6.50 14.65 32.64
N VAL A 181 7.41 15.24 31.87
CA VAL A 181 7.26 15.46 30.42
C VAL A 181 7.18 14.14 29.64
N LEU A 182 7.69 13.03 30.17
CA LEU A 182 7.53 11.70 29.56
C LEU A 182 6.07 11.31 29.34
N ARG A 183 5.15 11.70 30.24
CA ARG A 183 3.71 11.48 30.03
C ARG A 183 3.12 12.41 28.98
N GLN A 184 3.69 13.61 28.81
CA GLN A 184 3.25 14.57 27.81
C GLN A 184 3.69 14.19 26.39
N LEU A 185 4.79 13.44 26.25
CA LEU A 185 5.24 12.88 24.96
C LEU A 185 4.19 11.96 24.32
N TYR A 186 3.44 11.21 25.13
CA TYR A 186 2.35 10.34 24.64
C TYR A 186 1.02 11.08 24.49
N LYS A 187 0.98 12.41 24.66
CA LYS A 187 -0.24 13.18 24.40
C LYS A 187 -0.59 13.08 22.92
N GLY A 188 -1.85 12.71 22.64
CA GLY A 188 -2.32 12.49 21.27
C GLY A 188 -1.94 11.12 20.67
N PHE A 189 -1.32 10.24 21.45
CA PHE A 189 -0.95 8.88 21.01
C PHE A 189 -2.15 8.13 20.42
N GLY A 190 -3.32 8.17 21.07
CA GLY A 190 -4.51 7.45 20.58
C GLY A 190 -4.91 7.82 19.15
N ALA A 191 -4.90 9.11 18.79
CA ALA A 191 -5.24 9.54 17.43
C ALA A 191 -4.14 9.16 16.42
N ALA A 192 -2.87 9.27 16.82
CA ALA A 192 -1.74 8.85 16.00
C ALA A 192 -1.77 7.32 15.74
N ALA A 193 -2.04 6.54 16.79
CA ALA A 193 -2.18 5.09 16.74
C ALA A 193 -3.35 4.68 15.84
N CYS A 194 -4.55 5.23 16.02
CA CYS A 194 -5.70 4.94 15.16
C CYS A 194 -5.39 5.23 13.68
N GLY A 195 -4.76 6.36 13.38
CA GLY A 195 -4.36 6.69 12.01
C GLY A 195 -3.38 5.68 11.43
N ARG A 196 -2.33 5.29 12.18
CA ARG A 196 -1.33 4.31 11.73
C ARG A 196 -1.88 2.90 11.59
N VAL A 197 -2.73 2.48 12.52
CA VAL A 197 -3.44 1.20 12.47
C VAL A 197 -4.26 1.14 11.18
N LEU A 198 -5.12 2.13 10.92
CA LEU A 198 -5.91 2.15 9.69
C LEU A 198 -5.05 2.19 8.43
N GLN A 199 -3.98 2.99 8.44
CA GLN A 199 -3.03 3.05 7.33
C GLN A 199 -2.51 1.67 6.95
N PHE A 200 -1.98 0.94 7.91
CA PHE A 200 -1.31 -0.34 7.67
C PHE A 200 -2.29 -1.49 7.51
N THR A 201 -3.43 -1.48 8.21
CA THR A 201 -4.52 -2.45 7.99
C THR A 201 -4.99 -2.42 6.53
N CYS A 202 -5.31 -1.24 6.00
CA CYS A 202 -5.75 -1.11 4.61
C CYS A 202 -4.60 -1.44 3.64
N ALA A 203 -3.40 -0.90 3.87
CA ALA A 203 -2.29 -1.12 2.95
C ALA A 203 -1.86 -2.59 2.84
N LEU A 204 -1.62 -3.23 3.98
CA LEU A 204 -1.13 -4.61 4.04
C LEU A 204 -2.27 -5.63 3.86
N GLY A 205 -3.50 -5.29 4.23
CA GLY A 205 -4.68 -6.08 3.94
C GLY A 205 -4.96 -6.18 2.45
N THR A 206 -5.03 -5.03 1.75
CA THR A 206 -5.22 -5.00 0.29
C THR A 206 -4.05 -5.66 -0.43
N TYR A 207 -2.81 -5.37 -0.01
CA TYR A 207 -1.63 -6.02 -0.58
C TYR A 207 -1.70 -7.55 -0.47
N ASN A 208 -2.02 -8.12 0.69
CA ASN A 208 -2.15 -9.59 0.82
C ASN A 208 -3.38 -10.15 0.09
N ALA A 209 -4.51 -9.43 0.07
CA ALA A 209 -5.66 -9.87 -0.72
C ALA A 209 -5.30 -9.99 -2.21
N LEU A 210 -4.70 -8.95 -2.79
CA LEU A 210 -4.36 -8.91 -4.21
C LEU A 210 -3.17 -9.82 -4.57
N ARG A 211 -2.18 -9.94 -3.69
CA ARG A 211 -1.00 -10.80 -3.90
C ARG A 211 -1.39 -12.28 -4.06
N TYR A 212 -2.41 -12.74 -3.32
CA TYR A 212 -2.82 -14.14 -3.27
C TYR A 212 -4.06 -14.46 -4.11
N ASP A 213 -4.54 -13.53 -4.95
CA ASP A 213 -5.70 -13.72 -5.83
C ASP A 213 -5.46 -14.74 -6.97
N GLY A 214 -4.32 -15.43 -6.97
CA GLY A 214 -3.99 -16.50 -7.92
C GLY A 214 -3.68 -16.04 -9.35
N VAL A 215 -3.79 -14.75 -9.64
CA VAL A 215 -3.58 -14.14 -10.96
C VAL A 215 -2.34 -13.24 -10.90
N TYR A 216 -1.16 -13.83 -11.13
CA TYR A 216 0.08 -13.06 -11.19
C TYR A 216 0.30 -12.48 -12.59
N ARG A 217 0.13 -11.17 -12.75
CA ARG A 217 0.24 -10.50 -14.06
C ARG A 217 1.58 -9.77 -14.28
N GLY A 218 2.66 -10.29 -13.68
CA GLY A 218 4.01 -9.72 -13.81
C GLY A 218 4.37 -8.64 -12.78
N THR A 219 5.62 -8.16 -12.86
CA THR A 219 6.21 -7.24 -11.87
C THR A 219 5.53 -5.88 -11.81
N VAL A 220 5.13 -5.34 -12.97
CA VAL A 220 4.45 -4.02 -13.03
C VAL A 220 3.10 -4.09 -12.34
N VAL A 221 2.33 -5.16 -12.57
CA VAL A 221 1.03 -5.33 -11.91
C VAL A 221 1.18 -5.54 -10.41
N LEU A 222 2.19 -6.31 -9.96
CA LEU A 222 2.51 -6.42 -8.54
C LEU A 222 2.80 -5.05 -7.92
N PHE A 223 3.60 -4.22 -8.58
CA PHE A 223 3.86 -2.86 -8.13
C PHE A 223 2.58 -2.03 -8.04
N LEU A 224 1.69 -2.11 -9.03
CA LEU A 224 0.39 -1.43 -9.01
C LEU A 224 -0.50 -1.91 -7.86
N TYR A 225 -0.49 -3.20 -7.52
CA TYR A 225 -1.22 -3.72 -6.36
C TYR A 225 -0.66 -3.18 -5.04
N CYS A 226 0.67 -3.17 -4.88
CA CYS A 226 1.31 -2.57 -3.72
C CYS A 226 0.99 -1.07 -3.62
N GLN A 227 1.04 -0.36 -4.75
CA GLN A 227 0.74 1.07 -4.84
C GLN A 227 -0.71 1.36 -4.48
N ALA A 228 -1.67 0.58 -5.00
CA ALA A 228 -3.09 0.71 -4.67
C ALA A 228 -3.33 0.47 -3.18
N GLY A 229 -2.72 -0.57 -2.59
CA GLY A 229 -2.82 -0.84 -1.15
C GLY A 229 -2.28 0.33 -0.32
N VAL A 230 -1.04 0.76 -0.55
CA VAL A 230 -0.45 1.88 0.21
C VAL A 230 -1.26 3.16 0.04
N PHE A 231 -1.73 3.46 -1.17
CA PHE A 231 -2.60 4.60 -1.43
C PHE A 231 -3.89 4.54 -0.62
N LEU A 232 -4.60 3.40 -0.62
CA LEU A 232 -5.80 3.19 0.21
C LEU A 232 -5.51 3.36 1.70
N GLY A 233 -4.35 2.87 2.17
CA GLY A 233 -3.86 3.11 3.52
C GLY A 233 -3.69 4.60 3.83
N THR A 234 -3.03 5.35 2.95
CA THR A 234 -2.85 6.80 3.14
C THR A 234 -4.18 7.55 3.13
N LEU A 235 -5.13 7.13 2.29
CA LEU A 235 -6.48 7.69 2.22
C LEU A 235 -7.23 7.44 3.54
N ALA A 236 -7.21 6.20 4.05
CA ALA A 236 -7.86 5.84 5.31
C ALA A 236 -7.27 6.57 6.53
N GLN A 237 -5.96 6.84 6.52
CA GLN A 237 -5.27 7.57 7.59
C GLN A 237 -5.55 9.07 7.58
N TYR A 238 -5.79 9.66 6.40
CA TYR A 238 -5.79 11.11 6.22
C TYR A 238 -6.67 11.90 7.21
N PRO A 239 -7.91 11.48 7.52
CA PRO A 239 -8.75 12.18 8.50
C PRO A 239 -8.07 12.41 9.85
N PHE A 240 -7.31 11.43 10.34
CA PHE A 240 -6.62 11.51 11.63
C PHE A 240 -5.42 12.45 11.57
N LEU A 241 -4.70 12.47 10.43
CA LEU A 241 -3.61 13.40 10.20
C LEU A 241 -4.11 14.84 10.12
N ALA A 242 -5.16 15.09 9.34
CA ALA A 242 -5.76 16.41 9.19
C ALA A 242 -6.29 16.94 10.54
N ALA A 243 -7.01 16.11 11.30
CA ALA A 243 -7.49 16.49 12.63
C ALA A 243 -6.35 16.78 13.62
N ARG A 244 -5.27 15.99 13.59
CA ARG A 244 -4.09 16.21 14.43
C ARG A 244 -3.42 17.55 14.09
N GLN A 245 -3.22 17.83 12.81
CA GLN A 245 -2.63 19.09 12.34
C GLN A 245 -3.48 20.30 12.72
N GLN A 246 -4.80 20.24 12.52
CA GLN A 246 -5.70 21.31 12.92
C GLN A 246 -5.70 21.57 14.42
N LEU A 247 -5.68 20.53 15.25
CA LEU A 247 -5.57 20.70 16.71
C LEU A 247 -4.25 21.34 17.10
N HIS A 248 -3.15 20.98 16.45
CA HIS A 248 -1.85 21.62 16.69
C HIS A 248 -1.86 23.10 16.31
N MET A 249 -2.42 23.44 15.14
CA MET A 249 -2.55 24.84 14.71
C MET A 249 -3.46 25.64 15.65
N ARG A 250 -4.60 25.09 16.05
CA ARG A 250 -5.52 25.74 17.01
C ARG A 250 -4.88 25.93 18.39
N ALA A 251 -4.13 24.93 18.86
CA ALA A 251 -3.42 25.04 20.14
C ALA A 251 -2.32 26.12 20.11
N ALA A 252 -1.68 26.32 18.95
CA ALA A 252 -0.71 27.39 18.76
C ALA A 252 -1.36 28.79 18.70
N LEU A 253 -2.50 28.91 18.02
CA LEU A 253 -3.23 30.19 17.87
C LEU A 253 -3.99 30.60 19.14
N HIS A 254 -4.54 29.63 19.88
CA HIS A 254 -5.37 29.90 21.06
C HIS A 254 -4.91 29.06 22.27
N PRO A 255 -3.80 29.44 22.95
CA PRO A 255 -3.28 28.69 24.09
C PRO A 255 -4.24 28.62 25.28
N ARG A 256 -5.17 29.58 25.39
CA ARG A 256 -6.16 29.68 26.47
C ARG A 256 -7.47 28.96 26.16
N ALA A 257 -7.73 28.61 24.90
CA ALA A 257 -8.90 27.82 24.55
C ALA A 257 -8.65 26.40 25.08
N GLY A 258 -9.52 25.92 25.97
CA GLY A 258 -9.36 24.65 26.67
C GLY A 258 -9.10 23.44 25.76
N ARG A 259 -8.71 22.31 26.36
CA ARG A 259 -8.38 21.08 25.64
C ARG A 259 -9.57 20.59 24.80
N GLN A 260 -9.54 20.85 23.50
CA GLN A 260 -10.52 20.31 22.57
C GLN A 260 -10.25 18.82 22.32
N SER A 261 -11.31 18.01 22.40
CA SER A 261 -11.26 16.60 22.03
C SER A 261 -11.32 16.44 20.51
N TYR A 262 -10.63 15.42 19.97
CA TYR A 262 -10.73 15.04 18.55
C TYR A 262 -12.19 14.85 18.11
N ARG A 263 -13.04 14.27 18.97
CA ARG A 263 -14.46 14.07 18.69
C ARG A 263 -15.19 15.39 18.45
N ALA A 264 -14.89 16.40 19.26
CA ALA A 264 -15.50 17.72 19.14
C ALA A 264 -15.05 18.40 17.84
N LEU A 265 -13.76 18.29 17.48
CA LEU A 265 -13.24 18.81 16.21
C LEU A 265 -13.92 18.16 15.01
N PHE A 266 -14.03 16.82 14.99
CA PHE A 266 -14.70 16.12 13.90
C PHE A 266 -16.18 16.48 13.80
N ALA A 267 -16.88 16.59 14.94
CA ALA A 267 -18.27 17.03 14.97
C ALA A 267 -18.41 18.47 14.45
N GLU A 268 -17.51 19.39 14.83
CA GLU A 268 -17.49 20.77 14.36
C GLU A 268 -17.21 20.86 12.85
N MET A 269 -16.19 20.14 12.36
CA MET A 269 -15.86 20.08 10.93
C MET A 269 -17.05 19.55 10.13
N ARG A 270 -17.66 18.44 10.58
CA ARG A 270 -18.82 17.84 9.91
C ARG A 270 -20.02 18.80 9.89
N ARG A 271 -20.28 19.52 10.98
CA ARG A 271 -21.41 20.47 11.09
C ARG A 271 -21.21 21.72 10.22
N ARG A 272 -19.98 22.25 10.16
CA ARG A 272 -19.72 23.55 9.48
C ARG A 272 -19.38 23.42 8.00
N HIS A 273 -18.64 22.38 7.61
CA HIS A 273 -18.06 22.28 6.26
C HIS A 273 -18.37 20.94 5.56
N GLY A 274 -19.07 20.02 6.23
CA GLY A 274 -19.30 18.67 5.72
C GLY A 274 -18.08 17.74 5.85
N ILE A 275 -18.24 16.50 5.36
CA ILE A 275 -17.21 15.45 5.45
C ILE A 275 -16.09 15.67 4.43
N THR A 276 -16.38 16.31 3.30
CA THR A 276 -15.41 16.57 2.22
C THR A 276 -14.24 17.45 2.67
N LYS A 277 -14.50 18.40 3.59
CA LYS A 277 -13.46 19.27 4.16
C LYS A 277 -12.37 18.51 4.91
N VAL A 278 -12.67 17.31 5.42
CA VAL A 278 -11.69 16.43 6.08
C VAL A 278 -10.61 15.96 5.11
N PHE A 279 -10.94 15.89 3.82
CA PHE A 279 -10.02 15.50 2.74
C PHE A 279 -9.45 16.69 1.96
N GLU A 280 -9.72 17.92 2.42
CA GLU A 280 -9.13 19.11 1.82
C GLU A 280 -7.60 19.03 1.92
N GLY A 281 -6.92 19.26 0.80
CA GLY A 281 -5.46 19.14 0.70
C GLY A 281 -4.94 17.71 0.55
N PHE A 282 -5.78 16.67 0.62
CA PHE A 282 -5.32 15.28 0.46
C PHE A 282 -4.66 15.10 -0.91
N PHE A 283 -5.36 15.42 -1.99
CA PHE A 283 -4.82 15.29 -3.34
C PHE A 283 -3.70 16.28 -3.63
N SER A 284 -3.75 17.48 -3.03
CA SER A 284 -2.67 18.46 -3.10
C SER A 284 -1.36 17.95 -2.47
N ALA A 285 -1.45 17.07 -1.47
CA ALA A 285 -0.31 16.41 -0.84
C ALA A 285 0.26 15.22 -1.64
N LYS A 286 -0.23 14.99 -2.87
CA LYS A 286 0.21 13.96 -3.83
C LYS A 286 0.43 12.59 -3.17
N PRO A 287 -0.61 12.04 -2.54
CA PRO A 287 -0.53 10.81 -1.76
C PRO A 287 -0.05 9.63 -2.63
N PHE A 288 -0.31 9.69 -3.93
CA PHE A 288 0.21 8.73 -4.89
C PHE A 288 1.75 8.69 -4.95
N LEU A 289 2.44 9.84 -5.08
CA LEU A 289 3.90 9.86 -5.12
C LEU A 289 4.52 9.45 -3.79
N ARG A 290 3.88 9.83 -2.67
CA ARG A 290 4.33 9.44 -1.32
C ARG A 290 4.16 7.96 -1.03
N ALA A 291 3.25 7.27 -1.74
CA ALA A 291 3.06 5.83 -1.62
C ALA A 291 4.17 5.02 -2.33
N VAL A 292 4.85 5.61 -3.32
CA VAL A 292 5.82 4.90 -4.19
C VAL A 292 6.94 4.22 -3.39
N PRO A 293 7.63 4.85 -2.41
CA PRO A 293 8.70 4.18 -1.68
C PRO A 293 8.22 2.92 -0.94
N THR A 294 7.07 2.98 -0.26
CA THR A 294 6.52 1.82 0.45
C THR A 294 6.04 0.74 -0.53
N ALA A 295 5.49 1.14 -1.68
CA ALA A 295 5.11 0.19 -2.73
C ALA A 295 6.34 -0.51 -3.34
N LEU A 296 7.44 0.22 -3.56
CA LEU A 296 8.73 -0.33 -4.00
C LEU A 296 9.32 -1.28 -2.96
N LEU A 297 9.20 -0.97 -1.66
CA LEU A 297 9.63 -1.86 -0.57
C LEU A 297 8.91 -3.20 -0.63
N LEU A 298 7.58 -3.19 -0.71
CA LEU A 298 6.77 -4.42 -0.76
C LEU A 298 7.01 -5.22 -2.04
N THR A 299 7.08 -4.54 -3.19
CA THR A 299 7.37 -5.17 -4.48
C THR A 299 8.76 -5.77 -4.50
N GLY A 300 9.76 -5.01 -4.05
CA GLY A 300 11.15 -5.43 -3.99
C GLY A 300 11.34 -6.61 -3.05
N TYR A 301 10.61 -6.66 -1.93
CA TYR A 301 10.60 -7.81 -1.04
C TYR A 301 10.10 -9.06 -1.75
N ASP A 302 8.98 -8.97 -2.47
CA ASP A 302 8.41 -10.12 -3.17
C ASP A 302 9.30 -10.62 -4.31
N LEU A 303 9.86 -9.70 -5.09
CA LEU A 303 10.82 -10.06 -6.13
C LEU A 303 12.09 -10.67 -5.54
N GLY A 304 12.63 -10.04 -4.48
CA GLY A 304 13.84 -10.47 -3.81
C GLY A 304 13.71 -11.86 -3.24
N VAL A 305 12.63 -12.12 -2.48
CA VAL A 305 12.33 -13.44 -1.94
C VAL A 305 12.21 -14.47 -3.05
N ARG A 306 11.44 -14.19 -4.10
CA ARG A 306 11.23 -15.16 -5.19
C ARG A 306 12.52 -15.48 -5.93
N ARG A 307 13.29 -14.46 -6.33
CA ARG A 307 14.56 -14.63 -7.03
C ARG A 307 15.57 -15.37 -6.18
N TYR A 308 15.61 -15.08 -4.88
CA TYR A 308 16.52 -15.73 -3.95
C TYR A 308 16.13 -17.19 -3.72
N THR A 309 14.83 -17.51 -3.57
CA THR A 309 14.35 -18.90 -3.53
C THR A 309 14.61 -19.65 -4.83
N GLU A 310 14.38 -19.03 -6.01
CA GLU A 310 14.69 -19.62 -7.31
C GLU A 310 16.19 -19.93 -7.49
N ALA A 311 17.06 -19.08 -6.91
CA ALA A 311 18.51 -19.27 -6.97
C ALA A 311 18.99 -20.41 -6.06
N LEU A 312 18.43 -20.54 -4.86
CA LEU A 312 18.79 -21.59 -3.91
C LEU A 312 18.16 -22.95 -4.24
N HIS A 313 16.95 -22.92 -4.80
CA HIS A 313 16.15 -24.10 -5.11
C HIS A 313 15.70 -24.08 -6.58
N PRO A 314 16.62 -24.30 -7.54
CA PRO A 314 16.27 -24.27 -8.97
C PRO A 314 15.21 -25.31 -9.35
N GLU A 315 15.14 -26.44 -8.63
CA GLU A 315 14.12 -27.48 -8.77
C GLU A 315 12.71 -27.00 -8.41
N ARG A 316 12.63 -25.92 -7.62
CA ARG A 316 11.39 -25.28 -7.16
C ARG A 316 11.01 -24.08 -8.04
N ARG A 317 11.57 -23.95 -9.22
CA ARG A 317 11.15 -22.87 -10.13
C ARG A 317 9.67 -23.05 -10.44
N ALA A 318 8.88 -22.00 -10.21
CA ALA A 318 7.45 -22.00 -10.50
C ALA A 318 7.24 -22.30 -11.99
N ALA A 319 6.90 -23.56 -12.31
CA ALA A 319 6.48 -23.92 -13.64
C ALA A 319 5.12 -23.24 -13.88
N ALA A 320 5.04 -22.40 -14.90
CA ALA A 320 3.73 -21.97 -15.39
C ALA A 320 3.01 -23.25 -15.84
N GLN A 321 2.00 -23.68 -15.10
CA GLN A 321 1.05 -24.65 -15.60
C GLN A 321 -0.01 -23.85 -16.35
N PRO A 322 0.03 -23.79 -17.69
CA PRO A 322 -1.06 -23.18 -18.44
C PRO A 322 -2.33 -23.98 -18.12
N GLN A 323 -3.33 -23.34 -17.50
CA GLN A 323 -4.62 -23.99 -17.24
C GLN A 323 -5.42 -24.26 -18.52
N GLN A 324 -5.02 -23.62 -19.61
CA GLN A 324 -5.45 -23.95 -20.97
C GLN A 324 -4.21 -24.34 -21.75
N ALA A 325 -4.05 -25.64 -22.03
CA ALA A 325 -3.22 -26.01 -23.16
C ALA A 325 -3.86 -25.36 -24.40
N LEU A 326 -3.04 -24.84 -25.31
CA LEU A 326 -3.47 -24.29 -26.61
C LEU A 326 -4.27 -25.30 -27.47
N GLY A 327 -4.44 -26.56 -27.02
CA GLY A 327 -5.29 -27.59 -27.61
C GLY A 327 -6.54 -27.99 -26.82
N CYS A 328 -6.82 -27.41 -25.64
CA CYS A 328 -7.99 -27.74 -24.83
C CYS A 328 -9.21 -26.85 -25.16
N VAL A 329 -9.65 -26.91 -26.42
CA VAL A 329 -11.07 -26.70 -26.81
C VAL A 329 -11.70 -28.04 -27.18
N GLY A 330 -11.08 -29.16 -26.78
CA GLY A 330 -11.66 -30.49 -26.85
C GLY A 330 -12.14 -30.94 -25.47
N GLU A 331 -13.45 -31.19 -25.36
CA GLU A 331 -14.09 -31.97 -24.30
C GLU A 331 -14.16 -31.37 -22.88
N SER A 332 -14.63 -30.13 -22.76
CA SER A 332 -15.48 -29.84 -21.61
C SER A 332 -16.76 -30.65 -21.77
N ARG A 333 -16.98 -31.64 -20.88
CA ARG A 333 -18.33 -32.02 -20.46
C ARG A 333 -19.14 -30.74 -20.30
N LEU A 334 -20.00 -30.47 -21.27
CA LEU A 334 -21.05 -29.47 -21.12
C LEU A 334 -21.90 -29.89 -19.90
N PRO A 335 -22.46 -28.96 -19.12
CA PRO A 335 -23.49 -29.32 -18.16
C PRO A 335 -24.55 -30.12 -18.92
N ALA A 336 -24.92 -31.29 -18.39
CA ALA A 336 -25.94 -32.14 -19.01
C ALA A 336 -27.23 -31.33 -19.12
N TYR A 337 -27.56 -30.90 -20.34
CA TYR A 337 -28.91 -30.50 -20.65
C TYR A 337 -29.74 -31.79 -20.66
N GLU A 338 -30.57 -31.97 -19.64
CA GLU A 338 -31.65 -32.96 -19.69
C GLU A 338 -32.60 -32.55 -20.80
N PHE A 339 -32.51 -33.24 -21.94
CA PHE A 339 -33.57 -33.23 -22.92
C PHE A 339 -34.73 -34.04 -22.33
N VAL A 340 -35.83 -33.35 -22.04
CA VAL A 340 -37.13 -33.97 -21.78
C VAL A 340 -37.41 -34.95 -22.92
N GLN A 341 -37.42 -36.24 -22.62
CA GLN A 341 -37.75 -37.28 -23.60
C GLN A 341 -39.18 -37.07 -24.08
N ALA A 342 -39.34 -36.86 -25.39
CA ALA A 342 -40.63 -36.90 -26.05
C ALA A 342 -41.25 -38.31 -25.87
N PRO A 343 -42.58 -38.42 -25.70
CA PRO A 343 -43.24 -39.69 -25.43
C PRO A 343 -43.07 -40.65 -26.61
N ARG A 344 -42.53 -41.85 -26.34
CA ARG A 344 -42.47 -42.96 -27.28
C ARG A 344 -43.89 -43.35 -27.72
N MET A 345 -44.21 -43.14 -29.00
CA MET A 345 -45.29 -43.91 -29.64
C MET A 345 -44.91 -45.39 -29.59
N ARG A 346 -45.78 -46.20 -28.98
CA ARG A 346 -45.72 -47.66 -29.03
C ARG A 346 -46.19 -48.10 -30.42
N GLU A 347 -45.27 -48.55 -31.26
CA GLU A 347 -45.62 -49.46 -32.35
C GLU A 347 -45.73 -50.87 -31.76
N GLY A 348 -46.97 -51.36 -31.70
CA GLY A 348 -47.26 -52.75 -31.40
C GLY A 348 -47.05 -53.59 -32.65
N ILE A 349 -46.16 -54.58 -32.58
CA ILE A 349 -46.16 -55.72 -33.48
C ILE A 349 -46.36 -56.94 -32.58
N ALA A 350 -47.60 -57.42 -32.55
CA ALA A 350 -47.97 -58.71 -31.97
C ALA A 350 -47.50 -59.82 -32.92
N ALA A 351 -46.66 -60.70 -32.42
CA ALA A 351 -46.30 -61.94 -33.09
C ALA A 351 -47.41 -62.98 -32.86
N ALA A 352 -47.90 -63.55 -33.95
CA ALA A 352 -48.77 -64.71 -34.01
C ALA A 352 -48.00 -65.87 -34.65
N SER A 353 -47.96 -67.01 -33.97
CA SER A 353 -47.79 -68.40 -34.47
C SER A 353 -47.50 -69.28 -33.25
N GLU A 354 -48.43 -70.13 -32.81
CA GLU A 354 -48.66 -71.51 -33.30
C GLU A 354 -47.45 -72.43 -33.14
#